data_AF-A0A453RTW8-F1
#
_entry.id   AF-A0A453RTW8-F1
#
_cell.length_a   1.000
_cell.length_b   1.000
_cell.length_c   1.000
_cell.angle_alpha   90.00
_cell.angle_beta   90.00
_cell.angle_gamma   90.00
#
_symmetry.space_group_name_H-M   'P 1'
#
loop_
_entity.id
_entity.type
_entity.pdbx_description
1 polymer ?
#
loop_
_entity_poly.entity_id
_entity_poly.type
_entity_poly.pdbx_seq_one_letter_code
_entity_poly.pdbx_strand_id
1 'polypeptide(L)'
;MYATWYRPLEKTVSCLSKLYHCLESSVFTGLALEAVEVCTASLQSASKVIAKRATPMDGQLFLIKHLLILREQIAPFEIEFSVTHKELDFSHLLDHLRRILRGQVSLFDWSRSTSLARTFSPRILENQIDARKELEKGLKSTCEEFIMSITKLVVDPMLSFVTKVTAVKVALSSGSQGQNLDSVLAKPLKTQAFASPDKVAELVQKVGTAIQQDLPKAMTKLMLYLQNPSTRLIIFKPIKSNIVEAHIQLQSLLNSEYSAEEIQSIGMLSISDLQSQ
;
A
#
# COMPACT_ATOMS: atom_id res chain seq x y z
N MET A 1 15.80 -10.73 25.35
CA MET A 1 15.46 -9.70 24.35
C MET A 1 15.33 -10.25 22.92
N TYR A 2 16.01 -11.35 22.56
CA TYR A 2 16.03 -11.93 21.20
C TYR A 2 14.98 -13.02 20.87
N ALA A 3 14.19 -13.49 21.85
CA ALA A 3 13.34 -14.68 21.69
C ALA A 3 12.23 -14.58 20.62
N THR A 4 11.93 -13.38 20.11
CA THR A 4 10.93 -13.13 19.06
C THR A 4 11.53 -12.75 17.70
N TRP A 5 12.85 -12.73 17.58
CA TRP A 5 13.52 -12.30 16.35
C TRP A 5 13.73 -13.48 15.41
N TYR A 6 13.65 -13.20 14.12
CA TYR A 6 14.02 -14.16 13.09
C TYR A 6 15.52 -14.50 13.21
N ARG A 7 15.85 -15.80 13.25
CA ARG A 7 17.22 -16.28 13.57
C ARG A 7 18.34 -15.65 12.71
N PRO A 8 18.20 -15.52 11.38
CA PRO A 8 19.18 -14.79 10.57
C PRO A 8 19.44 -13.36 11.04
N LEU A 9 18.39 -12.61 11.40
CA LEU A 9 18.53 -11.24 11.89
C LEU A 9 19.32 -11.18 13.20
N GLU A 10 18.97 -12.05 14.16
CA GLU A 10 19.67 -12.16 15.44
C GLU A 10 21.17 -12.47 15.24
N LYS A 11 21.48 -13.45 14.37
CA LYS A 11 22.86 -13.84 14.08
C LYS A 11 23.64 -12.73 13.40
N THR A 12 23.04 -12.03 12.43
CA THR A 12 23.67 -10.91 11.75
C THR A 12 24.00 -9.80 12.74
N VAL A 13 23.03 -9.34 13.55
CA VAL A 13 23.26 -8.27 14.53
C VAL A 13 24.31 -8.68 15.57
N SER A 14 24.24 -9.91 16.09
CA SER A 14 25.24 -10.41 17.05
C SER A 14 26.65 -10.46 16.46
N CYS A 15 26.78 -10.83 15.18
CA CYS A 15 28.05 -10.82 14.47
C CYS A 15 28.60 -9.38 14.35
N LEU A 16 27.76 -8.44 13.88
CA LEU A 16 28.15 -7.04 13.71
C LEU A 16 28.59 -6.39 15.03
N SER A 17 27.83 -6.60 16.12
CA SER A 17 28.20 -6.07 17.44
C SER A 17 29.56 -6.56 17.93
N LYS A 18 29.93 -7.82 17.62
CA LYS A 18 31.24 -8.37 18.01
C LYS A 18 32.38 -7.85 17.14
N LEU A 19 32.14 -7.71 15.84
CA LEU A 19 33.16 -7.27 14.89
C LEU A 19 33.45 -5.77 15.00
N TYR A 20 32.48 -4.97 15.43
CA TYR A 20 32.58 -3.50 15.49
C TYR A 20 33.79 -3.00 16.29
N HIS A 21 34.10 -3.65 17.42
CA HIS A 21 35.24 -3.25 18.26
C HIS A 21 36.55 -3.97 17.92
N CYS A 22 36.52 -4.94 17.01
CA CYS A 22 37.66 -5.80 16.71
C CYS A 22 38.31 -5.49 15.35
N LEU A 23 37.68 -4.66 14.53
CA LEU A 23 38.12 -4.37 13.17
C LEU A 23 38.31 -2.86 12.96
N GLU A 24 39.20 -2.52 12.03
CA GLU A 24 39.30 -1.16 11.52
C GLU A 24 37.97 -0.74 10.87
N SER A 25 37.57 0.52 11.05
CA SER A 25 36.30 1.07 10.56
C SER A 25 36.05 0.78 9.07
N SER A 26 37.09 0.91 8.23
CA SER A 26 37.04 0.67 6.79
C SER A 26 36.68 -0.80 6.45
N VAL A 27 37.28 -1.75 7.15
CA VAL A 27 37.06 -3.20 6.96
C VAL A 27 35.71 -3.61 7.55
N PHE A 28 35.38 -3.10 8.74
CA PHE A 28 34.09 -3.35 9.37
C PHE A 28 32.93 -2.89 8.48
N THR A 29 33.06 -1.70 7.86
CA THR A 29 32.05 -1.14 6.96
C THR A 29 31.69 -2.09 5.83
N GLY A 30 32.69 -2.61 5.10
CA GLY A 30 32.45 -3.52 3.98
C GLY A 30 31.71 -4.80 4.42
N LEU A 31 32.15 -5.40 5.53
CA LEU A 31 31.53 -6.60 6.08
C LEU A 31 30.11 -6.34 6.60
N ALA A 32 29.89 -5.18 7.22
CA ALA A 32 28.58 -4.80 7.73
C ALA A 32 27.56 -4.67 6.60
N LEU A 33 27.95 -4.06 5.49
CA LEU A 33 27.09 -3.89 4.32
C LEU A 33 26.69 -5.24 3.70
N GLU A 34 27.66 -6.13 3.48
CA GLU A 34 27.40 -7.47 2.93
C GLU A 34 26.50 -8.29 3.86
N ALA A 35 26.75 -8.23 5.17
CA ALA A 35 25.92 -8.93 6.15
C ALA A 35 24.48 -8.40 6.20
N VAL A 36 24.29 -7.08 6.05
CA VAL A 36 22.96 -6.45 5.96
C VAL A 36 22.24 -6.82 4.67
N GLU A 37 22.95 -6.87 3.54
CA GLU A 37 22.40 -7.29 2.25
C GLU A 37 21.89 -8.74 2.30
N VAL A 38 22.73 -9.67 2.78
CA VAL A 38 22.38 -11.08 2.93
C VAL A 38 21.21 -11.26 3.93
N CYS A 39 21.21 -10.50 5.03
CA CYS A 39 20.11 -10.53 5.99
C CYS A 39 18.80 -10.03 5.35
N THR A 40 18.86 -8.94 4.58
CA THR A 40 17.69 -8.37 3.87
C THR A 40 17.12 -9.37 2.87
N ALA A 41 17.96 -10.02 2.07
CA ALA A 41 17.54 -11.06 1.13
C ALA A 41 16.91 -12.28 1.85
N SER A 42 17.45 -12.66 3.01
CA SER A 42 16.89 -13.72 3.85
C SER A 42 15.49 -13.35 4.38
N LEU A 43 15.31 -12.11 4.83
CA LEU A 43 14.02 -11.58 5.30
C LEU A 43 12.97 -11.57 4.18
N GLN A 44 13.34 -11.13 2.98
CA GLN A 44 12.45 -11.16 1.80
C GLN A 44 12.08 -12.59 1.39
N SER A 45 13.00 -13.55 1.52
CA SER A 45 12.70 -14.95 1.22
C SER A 45 11.75 -15.55 2.27
N ALA A 46 11.98 -15.25 3.55
CA ALA A 46 11.12 -15.68 4.64
C ALA A 46 9.70 -15.09 4.54
N SER A 47 9.57 -13.82 4.16
CA SER A 47 8.26 -13.18 4.00
C SER A 47 7.41 -13.87 2.91
N LYS A 48 8.02 -14.27 1.79
CA LYS A 48 7.36 -15.05 0.73
C LYS A 48 6.90 -16.41 1.20
N VAL A 49 7.68 -17.08 2.05
CA VAL A 49 7.29 -18.38 2.65
C VAL A 49 6.12 -18.19 3.62
N ILE A 50 6.16 -17.16 4.46
CA ILE A 50 5.06 -16.83 5.39
C ILE A 50 3.79 -16.48 4.64
N ALA A 51 3.90 -15.68 3.56
CA ALA A 51 2.78 -15.33 2.70
C ALA A 51 2.05 -16.56 2.13
N LYS A 52 2.80 -17.61 1.77
CA LYS A 52 2.26 -18.89 1.28
C LYS A 52 1.65 -19.75 2.38
N ARG A 53 2.18 -19.70 3.60
CA ARG A 53 1.77 -20.59 4.72
C ARG A 53 0.62 -20.01 5.56
N ALA A 54 0.58 -18.69 5.73
CA ALA A 54 -0.39 -18.00 6.56
C ALA A 54 -1.29 -17.12 5.69
N THR A 55 -0.96 -15.84 5.55
CA THR A 55 -1.64 -14.93 4.61
C THR A 55 -0.64 -13.96 3.99
N PRO A 56 -0.91 -13.39 2.80
CA PRO A 56 -0.07 -12.36 2.21
C PRO A 56 0.20 -11.18 3.16
N MET A 57 -0.82 -10.79 3.93
CA MET A 57 -0.73 -9.75 4.96
C MET A 57 0.28 -10.11 6.06
N ASP A 58 0.27 -11.36 6.53
CA ASP A 58 1.22 -11.84 7.54
C ASP A 58 2.67 -11.82 7.02
N GLY A 59 2.87 -12.14 5.73
CA GLY A 59 4.18 -12.03 5.08
C GLY A 59 4.69 -10.58 4.99
N GLN A 60 3.82 -9.65 4.59
CA GLN A 60 4.16 -8.22 4.52
C GLN A 60 4.46 -7.64 5.90
N LEU A 61 3.60 -7.90 6.90
CA LEU A 61 3.80 -7.42 8.27
C LEU A 61 5.05 -8.01 8.93
N PHE A 62 5.34 -9.29 8.67
CA PHE A 62 6.61 -9.90 9.08
C PHE A 62 7.80 -9.14 8.50
N LEU A 63 7.78 -8.83 7.20
CA LEU A 63 8.88 -8.15 6.53
C LEU A 63 9.07 -6.73 7.07
N ILE A 64 7.99 -5.94 7.17
CA ILE A 64 8.02 -4.58 7.74
C ILE A 64 8.62 -4.61 9.15
N LYS A 65 8.13 -5.51 10.02
CA LYS A 65 8.62 -5.64 11.39
C LYS A 65 10.14 -5.89 11.44
N HIS A 66 10.63 -6.85 10.66
CA HIS A 66 12.03 -7.25 10.75
C HIS A 66 12.98 -6.29 10.03
N LEU A 67 12.53 -5.60 8.97
CA LEU A 67 13.31 -4.52 8.35
C LEU A 67 13.43 -3.31 9.27
N LEU A 68 12.36 -2.96 10.01
CA LEU A 68 12.42 -1.91 11.04
C LEU A 68 13.41 -2.26 12.16
N ILE A 69 13.41 -3.51 12.63
CA ILE A 69 14.37 -3.98 13.62
C ILE A 69 15.79 -3.92 13.05
N LEU A 70 16.02 -4.42 11.83
CA LEU A 70 17.34 -4.37 11.20
C LEU A 70 17.85 -2.93 11.07
N ARG A 71 17.01 -2.01 10.59
CA ARG A 71 17.29 -0.57 10.51
C ARG A 71 17.71 0.02 11.85
N GLU A 72 16.96 -0.28 12.91
CA GLU A 72 17.25 0.20 14.27
C GLU A 72 18.59 -0.35 14.78
N GLN A 73 18.87 -1.64 14.55
CA GLN A 73 20.09 -2.28 15.04
C GLN A 73 21.35 -1.86 14.29
N ILE A 74 21.23 -1.38 13.05
CA ILE A 74 22.37 -0.87 12.28
C ILE A 74 22.63 0.63 12.49
N ALA A 75 21.71 1.36 13.10
CA ALA A 75 21.87 2.79 13.38
C ALA A 75 23.08 3.10 14.29
N PRO A 76 23.36 2.34 15.38
CA PRO A 76 24.52 2.62 16.25
C PRO A 76 25.89 2.43 15.60
N PHE A 77 25.96 1.72 14.48
CA PHE A 77 27.22 1.47 13.75
C PHE A 77 27.55 2.57 12.75
N GLU A 78 26.93 3.76 12.88
CA GLU A 78 27.09 4.97 12.06
C GLU A 78 28.53 5.21 11.58
N ILE A 79 28.86 4.63 10.42
CA ILE A 79 29.88 5.15 9.52
C ILE A 79 29.33 6.50 9.05
N GLU A 80 30.12 7.57 9.13
CA GLU A 80 29.73 8.96 8.88
C GLU A 80 28.82 9.13 7.66
N PHE A 81 27.51 9.18 7.84
CA PHE A 81 26.58 9.47 6.75
C PHE A 81 25.39 10.27 7.27
N SER A 82 25.38 11.57 6.94
CA SER A 82 24.27 12.47 7.22
C SER A 82 23.06 12.05 6.39
N VAL A 83 22.21 11.19 6.92
CA VAL A 83 20.94 10.85 6.29
C VAL A 83 19.85 11.26 7.23
N THR A 84 19.44 12.52 7.04
CA THR A 84 18.11 13.05 7.34
C THR A 84 17.12 11.96 7.71
N HIS A 85 16.61 12.03 8.94
CA HIS A 85 15.41 11.33 9.39
C HIS A 85 14.25 11.67 8.43
N LYS A 86 14.22 11.05 7.25
CA LYS A 86 13.05 11.07 6.37
C LYS A 86 12.05 10.16 7.02
N GLU A 87 11.12 10.77 7.74
CA GLU A 87 9.84 10.16 8.07
C GLU A 87 9.30 9.46 6.81
N LEU A 88 8.77 8.25 6.97
CA LEU A 88 8.18 7.51 5.86
C LEU A 88 7.00 8.31 5.31
N ASP A 89 7.23 9.05 4.22
CA ASP A 89 6.19 9.84 3.55
C ASP A 89 5.48 9.00 2.47
N PHE A 90 4.18 8.83 2.69
CA PHE A 90 3.25 8.07 1.85
C PHE A 90 2.22 8.96 1.13
N SER A 91 2.38 10.29 1.15
CA SER A 91 1.42 11.23 0.55
C SER A 91 1.15 10.94 -0.94
N HIS A 92 2.17 10.48 -1.66
CA HIS A 92 2.09 10.09 -3.08
C HIS A 92 1.13 8.92 -3.35
N LEU A 93 0.86 8.05 -2.38
CA LEU A 93 -0.09 6.94 -2.55
C LEU A 93 -1.52 7.46 -2.73
N LEU A 94 -1.84 8.55 -2.05
CA LEU A 94 -3.14 9.20 -2.17
C LEU A 94 -3.31 9.84 -3.54
N ASP A 95 -2.25 10.48 -4.07
CA ASP A 95 -2.28 11.01 -5.43
C ASP A 95 -2.43 9.90 -6.47
N HIS A 96 -1.80 8.73 -6.25
CA HIS A 96 -2.00 7.56 -7.10
C HIS A 96 -3.46 7.09 -7.08
N LEU A 97 -4.07 6.95 -5.90
CA LEU A 97 -5.49 6.61 -5.76
C LEU A 97 -6.39 7.64 -6.46
N ARG A 98 -6.14 8.94 -6.26
CA ARG A 98 -6.90 10.01 -6.93
C ARG A 98 -6.86 9.88 -8.44
N ARG A 99 -5.69 9.58 -9.02
CA ARG A 99 -5.53 9.38 -10.46
C ARG A 99 -6.32 8.18 -10.97
N ILE A 100 -6.37 7.11 -10.19
CA ILE A 100 -7.14 5.90 -10.53
C ILE A 100 -8.64 6.17 -10.47
N LEU A 101 -9.12 6.85 -9.43
CA LEU A 101 -10.51 7.23 -9.32
C LEU A 101 -10.93 8.27 -10.39
N ARG A 102 -9.99 9.09 -10.88
CA ARG A 102 -10.23 9.94 -12.07
C ARG A 102 -10.15 9.17 -13.40
N GLY A 103 -9.89 7.86 -13.37
CA GLY A 103 -9.71 7.02 -14.54
C GLY A 103 -8.49 7.35 -15.39
N GLN A 104 -7.52 8.11 -14.86
CA GLN A 104 -6.27 8.45 -15.54
C GLN A 104 -5.25 7.31 -15.51
N VAL A 105 -5.46 6.32 -14.62
CA VAL A 105 -4.60 5.15 -14.43
C VAL A 105 -5.50 3.93 -14.29
N SER A 106 -5.09 2.80 -14.87
CA SER A 106 -5.89 1.58 -14.87
C SER A 106 -5.86 0.88 -13.51
N LEU A 107 -6.99 0.26 -13.11
CA LEU A 107 -7.03 -0.65 -11.94
C LEU A 107 -6.07 -1.84 -12.08
N PHE A 108 -5.70 -2.20 -13.30
CA PHE A 108 -4.72 -3.26 -13.55
C PHE A 108 -3.30 -2.83 -13.18
N ASP A 109 -2.98 -1.53 -13.27
CA ASP A 109 -1.69 -0.99 -12.83
C ASP A 109 -1.60 -0.98 -11.29
N TRP A 110 -2.73 -0.82 -10.58
CA TRP A 110 -2.82 -1.03 -9.13
C TRP A 110 -2.38 -2.45 -8.72
N SER A 111 -2.74 -3.46 -9.52
CA SER A 111 -2.41 -4.88 -9.23
C SER A 111 -0.98 -5.26 -9.64
N ARG A 112 -0.34 -4.50 -10.55
CA ARG A 112 1.01 -4.77 -11.07
C ARG A 112 2.14 -4.22 -10.20
N SER A 113 1.84 -3.61 -9.05
CA SER A 113 2.85 -3.25 -8.04
C SER A 113 3.66 -4.45 -7.52
N THR A 114 3.29 -5.68 -7.91
CA THR A 114 4.05 -6.92 -7.64
C THR A 114 5.22 -7.19 -8.60
N SER A 115 5.54 -6.33 -9.56
CA SER A 115 6.69 -6.56 -10.45
C SER A 115 8.01 -6.03 -9.88
N LEU A 116 8.53 -6.65 -8.81
CA LEU A 116 9.95 -6.62 -8.43
C LEU A 116 10.80 -7.49 -9.36
N ALA A 117 10.64 -7.27 -10.68
CA ALA A 117 11.39 -7.95 -11.72
C ALA A 117 11.84 -6.93 -12.75
N ARG A 118 12.80 -6.08 -12.36
CA ARG A 118 13.66 -5.36 -13.30
C ARG A 118 15.11 -5.42 -12.81
N THR A 119 15.81 -6.36 -13.44
CA THR A 119 17.16 -6.19 -13.99
C THR A 119 18.30 -6.03 -12.97
N PHE A 120 18.83 -7.18 -12.53
CA PHE A 120 20.23 -7.27 -12.12
C PHE A 120 21.12 -7.08 -13.37
N SER A 121 21.64 -5.87 -13.55
CA SER A 121 22.78 -5.59 -14.43
C SER A 121 23.98 -5.28 -13.51
N PRO A 122 25.09 -6.02 -13.59
CA PRO A 122 26.20 -5.82 -12.67
C PRO A 122 26.97 -4.55 -13.07
N ARG A 123 26.89 -3.51 -12.23
CA ARG A 123 27.82 -2.38 -12.26
C ARG A 123 28.59 -2.37 -10.95
N ILE A 124 29.78 -2.96 -10.98
CA ILE A 124 30.74 -2.94 -9.89
C ILE A 124 31.48 -1.61 -9.98
N LEU A 125 31.02 -0.59 -9.24
CA LEU A 125 31.85 0.46 -8.64
C LEU A 125 31.00 1.50 -7.84
N GLU A 126 30.24 1.09 -6.82
CA GLU A 126 29.72 2.00 -5.75
C GLU A 126 29.00 1.23 -4.61
N ASN A 127 29.60 0.13 -4.14
CA ASN A 127 28.90 -0.85 -3.28
C ASN A 127 28.60 -0.35 -1.84
N GLN A 128 29.19 0.77 -1.40
CA GLN A 128 29.08 1.20 0.01
C GLN A 128 27.81 1.96 0.36
N ILE A 129 27.15 2.60 -0.62
CA ILE A 129 25.95 3.42 -0.40
C ILE A 129 24.66 2.60 -0.63
N ASP A 130 24.77 1.43 -1.28
CA ASP A 130 23.61 0.73 -1.83
C ASP A 130 22.85 -0.12 -0.80
N ALA A 131 23.53 -0.87 0.09
CA ALA A 131 22.86 -1.84 0.95
C ALA A 131 21.85 -1.23 1.95
N ARG A 132 22.20 -0.11 2.61
CA ARG A 132 21.25 0.61 3.51
C ARG A 132 20.16 1.31 2.70
N LYS A 133 20.49 1.87 1.54
CA LYS A 133 19.51 2.50 0.66
C LYS A 133 18.49 1.49 0.13
N GLU A 134 18.95 0.29 -0.22
CA GLU A 134 18.11 -0.80 -0.67
C GLU A 134 17.26 -1.37 0.47
N LEU A 135 17.77 -1.42 1.70
CA LEU A 135 16.98 -1.71 2.90
C LEU A 135 15.84 -0.69 3.08
N GLU A 136 16.14 0.61 3.08
CA GLU A 136 15.13 1.67 3.24
C GLU A 136 14.11 1.66 2.09
N LYS A 137 14.58 1.47 0.86
CA LYS A 137 13.73 1.31 -0.33
C LYS A 137 12.82 0.09 -0.21
N GLY A 138 13.36 -1.05 0.24
CA GLY A 138 12.60 -2.27 0.49
C GLY A 138 11.56 -2.09 1.60
N LEU A 139 11.91 -1.43 2.70
CA LEU A 139 10.99 -1.11 3.79
C LEU A 139 9.85 -0.21 3.30
N LYS A 140 10.19 0.88 2.61
CA LYS A 140 9.19 1.81 2.05
C LYS A 140 8.26 1.11 1.06
N SER A 141 8.81 0.36 0.10
CA SER A 141 8.02 -0.42 -0.88
C SER A 141 7.08 -1.39 -0.19
N THR A 142 7.55 -2.13 0.83
CA THR A 142 6.71 -3.10 1.55
C THR A 142 5.57 -2.40 2.31
N CYS A 143 5.83 -1.24 2.93
CA CYS A 143 4.81 -0.44 3.58
C CYS A 143 3.77 0.09 2.56
N GLU A 144 4.22 0.58 1.41
CA GLU A 144 3.34 1.04 0.33
C GLU A 144 2.44 -0.08 -0.18
N GLU A 145 3.00 -1.26 -0.45
CA GLU A 145 2.25 -2.45 -0.86
C GLU A 145 1.21 -2.86 0.18
N PHE A 146 1.56 -2.81 1.47
CA PHE A 146 0.63 -3.10 2.56
C PHE A 146 -0.51 -2.07 2.62
N ILE A 147 -0.19 -0.77 2.61
CA ILE A 147 -1.19 0.32 2.63
C ILE A 147 -2.17 0.17 1.47
N MET A 148 -1.65 -0.10 0.27
CA MET A 148 -2.45 -0.24 -0.94
C MET A 148 -3.27 -1.53 -0.94
N SER A 149 -2.76 -2.61 -0.36
CA SER A 149 -3.50 -3.87 -0.18
C SER A 149 -4.71 -3.68 0.74
N ILE A 150 -4.54 -3.02 1.89
CA ILE A 150 -5.64 -2.72 2.81
C ILE A 150 -6.63 -1.72 2.20
N THR A 151 -6.11 -0.67 1.56
CA THR A 151 -6.95 0.31 0.84
C THR A 151 -7.85 -0.41 -0.17
N LYS A 152 -7.28 -1.29 -0.99
CA LYS A 152 -8.03 -2.08 -1.97
C LYS A 152 -9.06 -2.99 -1.31
N LEU A 153 -8.69 -3.70 -0.23
CA LEU A 153 -9.62 -4.58 0.49
C LEU A 153 -10.93 -3.87 0.86
N VAL A 154 -10.86 -2.59 1.20
CA VAL A 154 -12.01 -1.78 1.58
C VAL A 154 -12.71 -1.14 0.38
N VAL A 155 -11.96 -0.51 -0.53
CA VAL A 155 -12.53 0.37 -1.57
C VAL A 155 -12.61 -0.25 -2.97
N ASP A 156 -12.21 -1.52 -3.16
CA ASP A 156 -12.30 -2.21 -4.46
C ASP A 156 -13.69 -2.13 -5.13
N PRO A 157 -14.83 -2.27 -4.41
CA PRO A 157 -16.13 -2.08 -5.01
C PRO A 157 -16.32 -0.68 -5.62
N MET A 158 -15.87 0.37 -4.91
CA MET A 158 -15.92 1.76 -5.39
C MET A 158 -15.02 1.96 -6.61
N LEU A 159 -13.80 1.44 -6.55
CA LEU A 159 -12.82 1.53 -7.65
C LEU A 159 -13.35 0.87 -8.92
N SER A 160 -13.92 -0.33 -8.79
CA SER A 160 -14.52 -1.07 -9.91
C SER A 160 -15.67 -0.30 -10.55
N PHE A 161 -16.54 0.30 -9.74
CA PHE A 161 -17.65 1.12 -10.21
C PHE A 161 -17.19 2.37 -10.94
N VAL A 162 -16.30 3.16 -10.33
CA VAL A 162 -15.78 4.40 -10.92
C VAL A 162 -15.06 4.13 -12.25
N THR A 163 -14.35 3.01 -12.36
CA THR A 163 -13.70 2.60 -13.61
C THR A 163 -14.71 2.26 -14.70
N LYS A 164 -15.79 1.54 -14.37
CA LYS A 164 -16.88 1.26 -15.32
C LYS A 164 -17.57 2.55 -15.77
N VAL A 165 -17.85 3.46 -14.84
CA VAL A 165 -18.44 4.77 -15.15
C VAL A 165 -17.53 5.57 -16.08
N THR A 166 -16.23 5.63 -15.78
CA THR A 166 -15.29 6.40 -16.58
C THR A 166 -15.14 5.81 -17.99
N ALA A 167 -15.06 4.49 -18.11
CA ALA A 167 -15.02 3.81 -19.42
C ALA A 167 -16.25 4.13 -20.27
N VAL A 168 -17.44 4.16 -19.66
CA VAL A 168 -18.69 4.54 -20.33
C VAL A 168 -18.67 6.02 -20.75
N LYS A 169 -18.26 6.92 -19.86
CA LYS A 169 -18.15 8.36 -20.19
C LYS A 169 -17.17 8.62 -21.34
N VAL A 170 -16.03 7.93 -21.36
CA VAL A 170 -15.04 8.02 -22.44
C VAL A 170 -15.59 7.45 -23.75
N ALA A 171 -16.28 6.31 -23.71
CA ALA A 171 -16.91 5.72 -24.89
C ALA A 171 -17.97 6.64 -25.50
N LEU A 172 -18.75 7.32 -24.65
CA LEU A 172 -19.74 8.32 -25.05
C LEU A 172 -19.11 9.55 -25.71
N SER A 173 -18.01 10.08 -25.17
CA SER A 173 -17.31 11.24 -25.75
C SER A 173 -16.56 10.93 -27.05
N SER A 174 -16.19 9.66 -27.27
CA SER A 174 -15.42 9.21 -28.44
C SER A 174 -16.29 8.84 -29.64
N GLY A 175 -17.60 8.63 -29.45
CA GLY A 175 -18.55 8.20 -30.49
C GLY A 175 -19.04 9.30 -31.46
N SER A 176 -18.46 10.51 -31.40
CA SER A 176 -18.92 11.70 -32.13
C SER A 176 -18.60 11.71 -33.64
N GLN A 177 -17.93 10.67 -34.18
CA GLN A 177 -17.62 10.59 -35.61
C GLN A 177 -18.14 9.28 -36.21
N GLY A 178 -19.43 9.32 -36.58
CA GLY A 178 -19.97 8.55 -37.69
C GLY A 178 -20.11 7.05 -37.46
N GLN A 179 -21.23 6.63 -36.86
CA GLN A 179 -22.10 5.59 -37.42
C GLN A 179 -23.35 5.43 -36.54
N ASN A 180 -24.52 5.42 -37.17
CA ASN A 180 -25.79 5.02 -36.58
C ASN A 180 -25.64 3.67 -35.88
N LEU A 181 -26.00 3.57 -34.59
CA LEU A 181 -26.38 2.31 -33.93
C LEU A 181 -27.11 2.61 -32.61
N ASP A 182 -28.26 1.96 -32.43
CA ASP A 182 -29.01 1.77 -31.19
C ASP A 182 -28.13 1.17 -30.07
N SER A 183 -27.19 1.96 -29.56
CA SER A 183 -26.27 1.48 -28.52
C SER A 183 -26.88 1.77 -27.15
N VAL A 184 -27.12 0.69 -26.40
CA VAL A 184 -27.47 0.66 -24.97
C VAL A 184 -26.59 1.58 -24.09
N LEU A 185 -25.46 2.04 -24.63
CA LEU A 185 -24.46 2.92 -24.04
C LEU A 185 -24.83 4.42 -24.06
N ALA A 186 -25.70 4.87 -24.96
CA ALA A 186 -26.14 6.28 -25.09
C ALA A 186 -27.13 6.75 -24.00
N LYS A 187 -27.55 5.84 -23.11
CA LYS A 187 -28.54 6.15 -22.08
C LYS A 187 -27.87 6.73 -20.82
N PRO A 188 -28.55 7.60 -20.04
CA PRO A 188 -28.02 8.18 -18.80
C PRO A 188 -27.47 7.09 -17.87
N LEU A 189 -26.40 7.39 -17.12
CA LEU A 189 -25.70 6.42 -16.27
C LEU A 189 -26.65 5.55 -15.43
N LYS A 190 -27.72 6.15 -14.89
CA LYS A 190 -28.78 5.51 -14.10
C LYS A 190 -29.51 4.34 -14.76
N THR A 191 -29.56 4.34 -16.08
CA THR A 191 -30.26 3.31 -16.88
C THR A 191 -29.36 2.14 -17.24
N GLN A 192 -28.06 2.24 -16.93
CA GLN A 192 -27.15 1.11 -17.08
C GLN A 192 -27.32 0.16 -15.90
N ALA A 193 -27.43 -1.15 -16.18
CA ALA A 193 -27.75 -2.16 -15.18
C ALA A 193 -26.74 -2.26 -14.02
N PHE A 194 -25.51 -1.74 -14.18
CA PHE A 194 -24.51 -1.69 -13.10
C PHE A 194 -24.59 -0.43 -12.23
N ALA A 195 -25.36 0.57 -12.64
CA ALA A 195 -25.50 1.88 -12.02
C ALA A 195 -26.96 2.17 -11.65
N SER A 196 -27.76 1.13 -11.41
CA SER A 196 -29.05 1.30 -10.76
C SER A 196 -28.85 1.73 -9.30
N PRO A 197 -29.77 2.54 -8.71
CA PRO A 197 -29.68 2.96 -7.32
C PRO A 197 -29.47 1.78 -6.34
N ASP A 198 -30.17 0.66 -6.57
CA ASP A 198 -30.03 -0.55 -5.75
C ASP A 198 -28.61 -1.16 -5.82
N LYS A 199 -27.96 -1.12 -6.99
CA LYS A 199 -26.60 -1.66 -7.16
C LYS A 199 -25.55 -0.75 -6.54
N VAL A 200 -25.78 0.56 -6.58
CA VAL A 200 -24.93 1.53 -5.87
C VAL A 200 -25.10 1.39 -4.36
N ALA A 201 -26.33 1.19 -3.87
CA ALA A 201 -26.60 0.90 -2.46
C ALA A 201 -25.92 -0.40 -2.00
N GLU A 202 -26.00 -1.48 -2.78
CA GLU A 202 -25.31 -2.74 -2.51
C GLU A 202 -23.79 -2.55 -2.44
N LEU A 203 -23.22 -1.73 -3.34
CA LEU A 203 -21.80 -1.38 -3.33
C LEU A 203 -21.41 -0.62 -2.06
N VAL A 204 -22.18 0.40 -1.69
CA VAL A 204 -21.93 1.21 -0.48
C VAL A 204 -22.03 0.35 0.77
N GLN A 205 -23.01 -0.56 0.84
CA GLN A 205 -23.14 -1.53 1.94
C GLN A 205 -21.94 -2.48 2.01
N LYS A 206 -21.42 -2.98 0.88
CA LYS A 206 -20.20 -3.81 0.85
C LYS A 206 -18.98 -3.06 1.38
N VAL A 207 -18.85 -1.78 1.05
CA VAL A 207 -17.74 -0.96 1.57
C VAL A 207 -17.92 -0.68 3.06
N GLY A 208 -19.14 -0.35 3.50
CA GLY A 208 -19.45 -0.15 4.92
C GLY A 208 -19.17 -1.39 5.77
N THR A 209 -19.56 -2.57 5.28
CA THR A 209 -19.24 -3.85 5.96
C THR A 209 -17.73 -4.13 5.98
N ALA A 210 -17.00 -3.84 4.91
CA ALA A 210 -15.54 -3.96 4.89
C ALA A 210 -14.85 -3.02 5.89
N ILE A 211 -15.36 -1.78 6.05
CA ILE A 211 -14.88 -0.82 7.07
C ILE A 211 -15.15 -1.33 8.48
N GLN A 212 -16.32 -1.94 8.73
CA GLN A 212 -16.69 -2.40 10.07
C GLN A 212 -16.08 -3.75 10.46
N GLN A 213 -15.82 -4.65 9.50
CA GLN A 213 -15.38 -6.01 9.79
C GLN A 213 -13.94 -6.28 9.37
N ASP A 214 -13.51 -5.86 8.19
CA ASP A 214 -12.23 -6.29 7.63
C ASP A 214 -11.09 -5.32 7.96
N LEU A 215 -11.37 -4.01 7.96
CA LEU A 215 -10.40 -2.99 8.39
C LEU A 215 -9.95 -3.20 9.85
N PRO A 216 -10.84 -3.48 10.83
CA PRO A 216 -10.41 -3.74 12.21
C PRO A 216 -9.58 -5.02 12.33
N LYS A 217 -9.91 -6.09 11.61
CA LYS A 217 -9.09 -7.32 11.58
C LYS A 217 -7.67 -7.04 11.09
N ALA A 218 -7.53 -6.25 10.02
CA ALA A 218 -6.23 -5.82 9.51
C ALA A 218 -5.48 -4.96 10.54
N MET A 219 -6.19 -4.07 11.23
CA MET A 219 -5.61 -3.21 12.27
C MET A 219 -5.16 -4.00 13.50
N THR A 220 -5.93 -5.01 13.94
CA THR A 220 -5.51 -5.93 15.00
C THR A 220 -4.21 -6.65 14.62
N LYS A 221 -4.11 -7.16 13.39
CA LYS A 221 -2.86 -7.76 12.90
C LYS A 221 -1.72 -6.75 12.88
N LEU A 222 -1.92 -5.53 12.38
CA LEU A 222 -0.90 -4.47 12.41
C LEU A 222 -0.39 -4.22 13.84
N MET A 223 -1.30 -4.20 14.83
CA MET A 223 -0.96 -4.03 16.25
C MET A 223 -0.19 -5.21 16.84
N LEU A 224 -0.47 -6.44 16.39
CA LEU A 224 0.24 -7.65 16.84
C LEU A 224 1.69 -7.68 16.34
N TYR A 225 1.93 -7.27 15.09
CA TYR A 225 3.28 -7.29 14.51
C TYR A 225 4.10 -6.04 14.89
N LEU A 226 3.49 -4.86 14.88
CA LEU A 226 4.15 -3.59 15.17
C LEU A 226 3.78 -3.08 16.56
N GLN A 227 4.76 -3.11 17.46
CA GLN A 227 4.58 -2.69 18.85
C GLN A 227 4.63 -1.17 19.01
N ASN A 228 5.34 -0.45 18.13
CA ASN A 228 5.50 1.01 18.22
C ASN A 228 4.23 1.75 17.74
N PRO A 229 3.54 2.52 18.61
CA PRO A 229 2.34 3.27 18.26
C PRO A 229 2.54 4.28 17.12
N SER A 230 3.68 4.99 17.09
CA SER A 230 3.97 6.01 16.08
C SER A 230 4.09 5.41 14.69
N THR A 231 4.78 4.26 14.57
CA THR A 231 4.88 3.53 13.29
C THR A 231 3.51 3.07 12.80
N ARG A 232 2.64 2.60 13.71
CA ARG A 232 1.27 2.21 13.34
C ARG A 232 0.48 3.39 12.81
N LEU A 233 0.58 4.56 13.43
CA LEU A 233 -0.11 5.78 12.97
C LEU A 233 0.40 6.23 11.60
N ILE A 234 1.71 6.17 11.37
CA ILE A 234 2.33 6.52 10.08
C ILE A 234 1.80 5.63 8.94
N ILE A 235 1.60 4.32 9.19
CA ILE A 235 1.04 3.39 8.19
C ILE A 235 -0.48 3.55 8.06
N PHE A 236 -1.20 3.81 9.15
CA PHE A 236 -2.66 3.88 9.16
C PHE A 236 -3.21 5.17 8.55
N LYS A 237 -2.56 6.31 8.78
CA LYS A 237 -3.03 7.61 8.28
C LYS A 237 -3.25 7.64 6.76
N PRO A 238 -2.34 7.12 5.92
CA PRO A 238 -2.57 6.98 4.48
C PRO A 238 -3.78 6.09 4.13
N ILE A 239 -3.98 4.98 4.84
CA ILE A 239 -5.12 4.07 4.62
C ILE A 239 -6.44 4.81 4.86
N LYS A 240 -6.56 5.50 6.01
CA LYS A 240 -7.74 6.31 6.33
C LYS A 240 -7.97 7.40 5.29
N SER A 241 -6.93 8.14 4.94
CA SER A 241 -7.02 9.23 3.95
C SER A 241 -7.47 8.73 2.58
N ASN A 242 -6.98 7.56 2.16
CA ASN A 242 -7.37 6.90 0.93
C ASN A 242 -8.85 6.49 0.92
N ILE A 243 -9.33 5.88 2.01
CA ILE A 243 -10.73 5.47 2.14
C ILE A 243 -11.65 6.69 2.08
N VAL A 244 -11.32 7.76 2.80
CA VAL A 244 -12.10 9.01 2.80
C VAL A 244 -12.14 9.63 1.41
N GLU A 245 -11.00 9.72 0.72
CA GLU A 245 -10.92 10.26 -0.64
C GLU A 245 -11.78 9.43 -1.63
N ALA A 246 -11.77 8.11 -1.53
CA ALA A 246 -12.63 7.25 -2.36
C ALA A 246 -14.13 7.53 -2.15
N HIS A 247 -14.55 7.76 -0.90
CA HIS A 247 -15.93 8.13 -0.58
C HIS A 247 -16.29 9.52 -1.12
N ILE A 248 -15.40 10.51 -0.99
CA ILE A 248 -15.60 11.87 -1.51
C ILE A 248 -15.81 11.82 -3.03
N GLN A 249 -14.99 11.06 -3.75
CA GLN A 249 -15.11 10.97 -5.21
C GLN A 249 -16.36 10.22 -5.65
N LEU A 250 -16.75 9.15 -4.94
CA LEU A 250 -18.02 8.49 -5.18
C LEU A 250 -19.19 9.44 -4.93
N GLN A 251 -19.19 10.18 -3.82
CA GLN A 251 -20.25 11.14 -3.49
C GLN A 251 -20.34 12.26 -4.54
N SER A 252 -19.22 12.80 -4.99
CA SER A 252 -19.19 13.79 -6.08
C SER A 252 -19.79 13.24 -7.38
N LEU A 253 -19.52 11.97 -7.70
CA LEU A 253 -20.08 11.31 -8.88
C LEU A 253 -21.58 11.10 -8.72
N LEU A 254 -22.05 10.66 -7.54
CA LEU A 254 -23.47 10.49 -7.29
C LEU A 254 -24.23 11.82 -7.34
N ASN A 255 -23.69 12.88 -6.75
CA ASN A 255 -24.29 14.22 -6.79
C ASN A 255 -24.43 14.78 -8.22
N SER A 256 -23.53 14.40 -9.13
CA SER A 256 -23.61 14.82 -10.53
C SER A 256 -24.62 14.02 -11.36
N GLU A 257 -24.91 12.78 -10.97
CA GLU A 257 -25.65 11.84 -11.81
C GLU A 257 -27.00 11.43 -11.23
N TYR A 258 -27.26 11.55 -9.92
CA TYR A 258 -28.45 11.04 -9.20
C TYR A 258 -29.27 12.14 -8.54
N SER A 259 -30.56 11.89 -8.30
CA SER A 259 -31.44 12.85 -7.59
C SER A 259 -31.20 12.80 -6.07
N ALA A 260 -31.59 13.86 -5.36
CA ALA A 260 -31.42 13.93 -3.91
C ALA A 260 -32.13 12.80 -3.14
N GLU A 261 -33.28 12.34 -3.64
CA GLU A 261 -34.06 11.24 -3.06
C GLU A 261 -33.37 9.88 -3.24
N GLU A 262 -32.74 9.64 -4.40
CA GLU A 262 -31.97 8.43 -4.69
C GLU A 262 -30.67 8.39 -3.87
N ILE A 263 -30.04 9.54 -3.62
CA ILE A 263 -28.82 9.62 -2.79
C ILE A 263 -29.13 9.31 -1.33
N GLN A 264 -30.30 9.73 -0.83
CA GLN A 264 -30.76 9.39 0.52
C GLN A 264 -31.06 7.90 0.67
N SER A 265 -31.60 7.23 -0.36
CA SER A 265 -31.87 5.79 -0.31
C SER A 265 -30.61 4.91 -0.39
N ILE A 266 -29.52 5.41 -0.98
CA ILE A 266 -28.23 4.71 -1.09
C ILE A 266 -27.50 4.59 0.26
N GLY A 267 -27.82 5.45 1.26
CA GLY A 267 -27.34 5.29 2.63
C GLY A 267 -25.81 5.40 2.79
N MET A 268 -25.18 6.37 2.11
CA MET A 268 -23.73 6.58 2.20
C MET A 268 -23.34 7.11 3.59
N LEU A 269 -22.29 6.52 4.19
CA LEU A 269 -21.70 7.02 5.43
C LEU A 269 -21.27 8.48 5.26
N SER A 270 -21.57 9.33 6.24
CA SER A 270 -21.18 10.73 6.16
C SER A 270 -19.65 10.86 6.23
N ILE A 271 -19.10 11.80 5.46
CA ILE A 271 -17.65 12.07 5.46
C ILE A 271 -17.17 12.41 6.89
N SER A 272 -18.01 13.06 7.68
CA SER A 272 -17.76 13.41 9.08
C SER A 272 -17.62 12.16 9.98
N ASP A 273 -18.42 11.11 9.75
CA ASP A 273 -18.32 9.85 10.50
C ASP A 273 -17.06 9.07 10.12
N LEU A 274 -16.65 9.11 8.86
CA LEU A 274 -15.40 8.48 8.38
C LEU A 274 -14.14 9.24 8.84
N GLN A 275 -14.25 10.55 9.07
CA GLN A 275 -13.15 11.36 9.60
C GLN A 275 -13.01 11.24 11.12
N SER A 276 -14.08 10.91 11.84
CA SER A 276 -14.08 10.76 13.30
C SER A 276 -13.71 9.36 13.81
N GLN A 277 -13.83 8.32 12.96
CA GLN A 277 -13.35 6.95 13.23
C GLN A 277 -11.85 6.76 13.00
#